data_AF-A0A3B0PHY3-F1
#
_entry.id   AF-A0A3B0PHY3-F1
#
_cell.length_a   1.000
_cell.length_b   1.000
_cell.length_c   1.000
_cell.angle_alpha   90.00
_cell.angle_beta   90.00
_cell.angle_gamma   90.00
#
_symmetry.space_group_name_H-M   'P 1'
#
loop_
_entity.id
_entity.type
_entity.pdbx_description
1 polymer ?
#
loop_
_entity_poly.entity_id
_entity_poly.type
_entity_poly.pdbx_seq_one_letter_code
_entity_poly.pdbx_strand_id
1 'polypeptide(L)'
;MAYYVRNNEGIFQGDFGPGLNPDNNEGDNSYPTRLDFSRAPSMKSLKGLIFHDIRNGNNKPRKLKNLKFYNDKSYFELKTTDLDQGQLDKVMALNEPEPPRTEIKFSNGITTQAIRFSDSNSLTDSGLSNLNVLTSLSKITKIQVPRNAHQLRSQLENLYDVSEHDGTEDISYN
;
A
#
# COMPACT_ATOMS: atom_id res chain seq x y z
N MET A 1 7.20 -14.20 4.37
CA MET A 1 8.50 -13.68 4.85
C MET A 1 8.20 -12.65 5.92
N ALA A 2 8.47 -12.98 7.19
CA ALA A 2 7.96 -12.24 8.34
C ALA A 2 8.74 -10.93 8.57
N TYR A 3 8.08 -9.79 8.39
CA TYR A 3 8.57 -8.45 8.75
C TYR A 3 8.87 -8.30 10.26
N TYR A 4 8.46 -9.29 11.05
CA TYR A 4 8.59 -9.29 12.50
C TYR A 4 9.87 -9.99 13.01
N VAL A 5 10.51 -10.89 12.24
CA VAL A 5 11.40 -11.91 12.84
C VAL A 5 12.91 -11.56 12.79
N ARG A 6 13.36 -10.53 12.08
CA ARG A 6 14.82 -10.28 11.92
C ARG A 6 15.24 -8.80 11.95
N ASN A 7 14.82 -8.04 12.94
CA ASN A 7 15.37 -6.68 13.17
C ASN A 7 15.81 -6.42 14.63
N ASN A 8 16.00 -7.49 15.42
CA ASN A 8 16.58 -7.44 16.77
C ASN A 8 18.02 -8.02 16.78
N GLU A 9 18.78 -7.84 15.70
CA GLU A 9 20.22 -8.16 15.71
C GLU A 9 21.02 -6.86 15.91
N GLY A 10 21.84 -6.82 16.97
CA GLY A 10 22.53 -5.61 17.45
C GLY A 10 23.45 -4.91 16.45
N ILE A 11 23.74 -5.52 15.29
CA ILE A 11 24.53 -4.93 14.21
C ILE A 11 23.83 -3.73 13.52
N PHE A 12 22.51 -3.56 13.68
CA PHE A 12 21.77 -2.45 13.06
C PHE A 12 21.50 -1.27 14.01
N GLN A 13 22.02 -1.32 15.23
CA GLN A 13 21.94 -0.24 16.21
C GLN A 13 23.37 0.26 16.44
N GLY A 14 23.73 1.37 15.79
CA GLY A 14 25.08 1.93 15.88
C GLY A 14 25.55 2.04 17.34
N ASP A 15 26.84 1.73 17.55
CA ASP A 15 27.51 1.84 18.84
C ASP A 15 27.27 3.23 19.44
N PHE A 16 26.65 3.35 20.63
CA PHE A 16 27.09 4.21 21.74
C PHE A 16 26.09 4.19 22.90
N GLY A 17 26.45 3.52 24.01
CA GLY A 17 25.90 3.82 25.35
C GLY A 17 25.75 2.64 26.31
N PRO A 18 26.53 2.56 27.42
CA PRO A 18 26.31 1.57 28.48
C PRO A 18 25.23 2.09 29.43
N GLY A 19 24.00 1.59 29.29
CA GLY A 19 22.89 1.89 30.20
C GLY A 19 22.13 0.62 30.52
N LEU A 20 22.12 0.21 31.79
CA LEU A 20 21.42 -0.97 32.32
C LEU A 20 19.87 -0.80 32.39
N ASN A 21 19.30 0.00 31.49
CA ASN A 21 17.87 0.01 31.19
C ASN A 21 17.73 -0.49 29.75
N PRO A 22 17.02 -1.60 29.48
CA PRO A 22 16.61 -1.86 28.11
C PRO A 22 15.69 -0.69 27.72
N ASP A 23 16.14 0.15 26.79
CA ASP A 23 15.46 1.34 26.26
C ASP A 23 14.26 0.97 25.37
N ASN A 24 13.63 -0.16 25.70
CA ASN A 24 12.64 -0.85 24.91
C ASN A 24 11.26 -0.35 25.35
N ASN A 25 10.93 0.89 24.97
CA ASN A 25 9.53 1.23 24.77
C ASN A 25 9.02 0.46 23.54
N GLU A 26 8.84 -0.86 23.68
CA GLU A 26 8.34 -1.75 22.62
C GLU A 26 6.95 -1.33 22.12
N GLY A 27 6.24 -0.50 22.89
CA GLY A 27 4.93 0.07 22.56
C GLY A 27 4.96 1.29 21.64
N ASP A 28 6.05 2.06 21.61
CA ASP A 28 6.26 3.21 20.70
C ASP A 28 7.49 3.03 19.80
N ASN A 29 7.95 1.79 19.64
CA ASN A 29 9.26 1.50 19.09
C ASN A 29 9.41 2.01 17.65
N SER A 30 10.46 2.80 17.44
CA SER A 30 10.81 3.53 16.24
C SER A 30 11.12 2.59 15.07
N TYR A 31 10.10 2.24 14.29
CA TYR A 31 10.25 1.37 13.13
C TYR A 31 10.50 2.16 11.83
N PRO A 32 11.14 1.54 10.81
CA PRO A 32 11.30 2.19 9.51
C PRO A 32 9.93 2.58 8.98
N THR A 33 9.69 3.88 8.94
CA THR A 33 8.49 4.51 8.39
C THR A 33 8.42 4.37 6.87
N ARG A 34 9.43 3.76 6.24
CA ARG A 34 9.57 3.62 4.81
C ARG A 34 9.60 2.15 4.38
N LEU A 35 8.80 1.84 3.36
CA LEU A 35 8.79 0.56 2.67
C LEU A 35 8.95 0.77 1.16
N ASP A 36 9.86 0.03 0.53
CA ASP A 36 10.24 0.23 -0.87
C ASP A 36 10.13 -1.06 -1.69
N PHE A 37 9.09 -1.15 -2.52
CA PHE A 37 8.83 -2.22 -3.48
C PHE A 37 9.27 -1.86 -4.90
N SER A 38 10.12 -0.85 -5.09
CA SER A 38 10.63 -0.50 -6.43
C SER A 38 11.45 -1.59 -7.13
N ARG A 39 11.72 -2.71 -6.47
CA ARG A 39 12.36 -3.90 -7.03
C ARG A 39 11.48 -5.16 -6.96
N ALA A 40 10.19 -5.00 -6.62
CA ALA A 40 9.24 -6.10 -6.49
C ALA A 40 8.00 -5.83 -7.36
N PRO A 41 8.07 -6.08 -8.69
CA PRO A 41 6.97 -5.78 -9.63
C PRO A 41 5.63 -6.44 -9.29
N SER A 42 5.67 -7.60 -8.62
CA SER A 42 4.49 -8.36 -8.18
C SER A 42 3.77 -7.76 -6.97
N MET A 43 4.42 -6.86 -6.21
CA MET A 43 3.82 -6.24 -5.03
C MET A 43 2.99 -5.02 -5.44
N LYS A 44 1.66 -5.18 -5.48
CA LYS A 44 0.71 -4.12 -5.85
C LYS A 44 -0.02 -3.48 -4.66
N SER A 45 0.08 -4.09 -3.48
CA SER A 45 -0.48 -3.57 -2.23
C SER A 45 0.28 -4.13 -1.03
N LEU A 46 -0.22 -3.89 0.19
CA LEU A 46 0.32 -4.51 1.41
C LEU A 46 -0.37 -5.85 1.77
N LYS A 47 -1.08 -6.43 0.81
CA LYS A 47 -1.74 -7.73 0.96
C LYS A 47 -0.77 -8.80 1.44
N GLY A 48 -1.18 -9.54 2.48
CA GLY A 48 -0.42 -10.62 3.08
C GLY A 48 0.77 -10.19 3.94
N LEU A 49 0.98 -8.88 4.13
CA LEU A 49 1.99 -8.36 5.05
C LEU A 49 1.40 -8.17 6.45
N ILE A 50 2.26 -8.27 7.45
CA ILE A 50 1.90 -8.19 8.87
C ILE A 50 2.57 -6.96 9.47
N PHE A 51 1.74 -6.01 9.93
CA PHE A 51 2.18 -4.76 10.55
C PHE A 51 1.86 -4.68 12.04
N HIS A 52 1.39 -5.77 12.65
CA HIS A 52 1.16 -5.85 14.09
C HIS A 52 2.05 -6.92 14.71
N ASP A 53 2.15 -6.87 16.02
CA ASP A 53 2.85 -7.88 16.79
C ASP A 53 2.01 -9.17 16.88
N ILE A 54 2.56 -10.27 16.38
CA ILE A 54 1.89 -11.58 16.36
C ILE A 54 2.03 -12.36 17.68
N ARG A 55 2.89 -11.90 18.59
CA ARG A 55 3.16 -12.52 19.89
C ARG A 55 2.51 -11.76 21.04
N ASN A 56 2.43 -10.43 20.94
CA ASN A 56 1.86 -9.56 21.95
C ASN A 56 0.86 -8.56 21.34
N GLY A 57 -0.44 -8.88 21.41
CA GLY A 57 -1.51 -8.04 20.84
C GLY A 57 -1.73 -6.69 21.52
N ASN A 58 -1.07 -6.42 22.66
CA ASN A 58 -1.13 -5.11 23.32
C ASN A 58 -0.22 -4.07 22.66
N ASN A 59 0.71 -4.49 21.81
CA ASN A 59 1.60 -3.59 21.09
C ASN A 59 0.85 -2.85 19.98
N LYS A 60 1.09 -1.54 19.85
CA LYS A 60 0.47 -0.72 18.80
C LYS A 60 0.89 -1.24 17.41
N PRO A 61 -0.03 -1.22 16.42
CA PRO A 61 0.31 -1.59 15.05
C PRO A 61 1.29 -0.57 14.45
N ARG A 62 2.22 -1.09 13.66
CA ARG A 62 3.26 -0.31 12.96
C ARG A 62 2.64 0.48 11.82
N LYS A 63 3.09 1.73 11.66
CA LYS A 63 2.63 2.64 10.61
C LYS A 63 3.73 2.96 9.60
N LEU A 64 3.33 3.22 8.35
CA LEU A 64 4.20 3.64 7.26
C LEU A 64 3.93 5.10 6.90
N LYS A 65 5.00 5.91 6.78
CA LYS A 65 4.95 7.25 6.18
C LYS A 65 5.24 7.18 4.68
N ASN A 66 6.25 6.43 4.25
CA ASN A 66 6.65 6.38 2.85
C ASN A 66 6.48 4.98 2.28
N LEU A 67 5.74 4.87 1.19
CA LEU A 67 5.59 3.61 0.46
C LEU A 67 5.94 3.84 -1.01
N LYS A 68 6.79 3.00 -1.58
CA LYS A 68 7.15 3.08 -2.99
C LYS A 68 6.80 1.79 -3.70
N PHE A 69 5.96 1.85 -4.73
CA PHE A 69 5.64 0.71 -5.59
C PHE A 69 6.50 0.69 -6.85
N TYR A 70 6.72 -0.51 -7.39
CA TYR A 70 7.24 -0.64 -8.75
C TYR A 70 6.15 -0.30 -9.77
N ASN A 71 6.48 0.59 -10.70
CA ASN A 71 5.74 0.85 -11.92
C ASN A 71 6.68 1.33 -13.02
N ASP A 72 6.43 0.88 -14.25
CA ASP A 72 7.13 1.25 -15.49
C ASP A 72 6.17 1.79 -16.57
N LYS A 73 4.86 1.81 -16.32
CA LYS A 73 3.83 2.30 -17.24
C LYS A 73 3.26 3.66 -16.82
N SER A 74 2.49 4.30 -17.71
CA SER A 74 1.77 5.54 -17.37
C SER A 74 0.59 5.34 -16.39
N TYR A 75 0.24 4.09 -16.11
CA TYR A 75 -0.80 3.69 -15.17
C TYR A 75 -0.25 2.64 -14.20
N PHE A 76 -0.72 2.65 -12.95
CA PHE A 76 -0.40 1.62 -11.97
C PHE A 76 -1.48 0.54 -11.98
N GLU A 77 -1.12 -0.64 -12.45
CA GLU A 77 -2.03 -1.78 -12.62
C GLU A 77 -2.14 -2.62 -11.34
N LEU A 78 -3.38 -2.92 -10.91
CA LEU A 78 -3.71 -3.75 -9.75
C LEU A 78 -5.06 -4.47 -9.94
N LYS A 79 -5.35 -5.45 -9.08
CA LYS A 79 -6.66 -6.13 -9.00
C LYS A 79 -7.50 -5.60 -7.85
N THR A 80 -8.82 -5.78 -7.89
CA THR A 80 -9.67 -5.43 -6.73
C THR A 80 -9.23 -6.16 -5.45
N THR A 81 -8.84 -7.43 -5.57
CA THR A 81 -8.35 -8.22 -4.44
C THR A 81 -7.07 -7.68 -3.80
N ASP A 82 -6.27 -6.90 -4.54
CA ASP A 82 -5.08 -6.24 -3.99
C ASP A 82 -5.49 -5.12 -3.04
N LEU A 83 -6.58 -4.42 -3.32
CA LEU A 83 -7.11 -3.36 -2.47
C LEU A 83 -8.00 -3.90 -1.35
N ASP A 84 -8.86 -4.88 -1.61
CA ASP A 84 -9.72 -5.46 -0.57
C ASP A 84 -8.89 -6.01 0.61
N GLN A 85 -7.72 -6.57 0.30
CA GLN A 85 -6.77 -7.13 1.27
C GLN A 85 -5.55 -6.22 1.52
N GLY A 86 -5.57 -4.98 1.00
CA GLY A 86 -4.39 -4.13 0.84
C GLY A 86 -3.91 -3.36 2.07
N GLN A 87 -4.74 -3.20 3.10
CA GLN A 87 -4.43 -2.60 4.42
C GLN A 87 -3.80 -1.18 4.42
N LEU A 88 -3.82 -0.44 3.31
CA LEU A 88 -3.27 0.93 3.22
C LEU A 88 -3.97 1.87 4.21
N ASP A 89 -5.29 1.76 4.33
CA ASP A 89 -6.14 2.50 5.27
C ASP A 89 -5.72 2.34 6.73
N LYS A 90 -5.23 1.15 7.08
CA LYS A 90 -4.82 0.79 8.45
C LYS A 90 -3.34 0.99 8.70
N VAL A 91 -2.49 0.91 7.69
CA VAL A 91 -1.03 0.88 7.87
C VAL A 91 -0.41 2.23 7.58
N MET A 92 -0.98 3.05 6.69
CA MET A 92 -0.40 4.37 6.45
C MET A 92 -0.62 5.29 7.66
N ALA A 93 0.38 6.11 7.97
CA ALA A 93 0.37 7.12 9.02
C ALA A 93 -0.46 8.34 8.56
N LEU A 94 -1.79 8.23 8.64
CA LEU A 94 -2.71 9.28 8.22
C LEU A 94 -2.80 10.37 9.30
N ASN A 95 -2.87 11.64 8.90
CA ASN A 95 -3.06 12.81 9.77
C ASN A 95 -1.92 13.12 10.75
N GLU A 96 -0.71 12.62 10.51
CA GLU A 96 0.46 13.02 11.30
C GLU A 96 1.02 14.37 10.78
N PRO A 97 1.08 15.42 11.61
CA PRO A 97 1.50 16.76 11.18
C PRO A 97 3.02 16.86 10.99
N GLU A 98 3.79 15.92 11.54
CA GLU A 98 5.24 16.00 11.58
C GLU A 98 5.89 15.43 10.30
N PRO A 99 6.84 16.17 9.69
CA PRO A 99 7.69 15.65 8.63
C PRO A 99 8.39 14.34 9.03
N PRO A 100 8.67 13.42 8.08
CA PRO A 100 8.33 13.49 6.67
C PRO A 100 6.83 13.30 6.42
N ARG A 101 6.29 13.90 5.35
CA ARG A 101 4.89 13.72 4.97
C ARG A 101 4.64 12.27 4.55
N THR A 102 3.46 11.77 4.88
CA THR A 102 2.99 10.48 4.42
C THR A 102 2.69 10.54 2.91
N GLU A 103 3.28 9.64 2.13
CA GLU A 103 3.18 9.64 0.66
C GLU A 103 3.35 8.25 0.07
N ILE A 104 2.69 8.03 -1.08
CA ILE A 104 2.88 6.85 -1.92
C ILE A 104 3.56 7.30 -3.22
N LYS A 105 4.66 6.64 -3.59
CA LYS A 105 5.45 6.92 -4.79
C LYS A 105 5.50 5.71 -5.71
N PHE A 106 5.81 5.95 -6.98
CA PHE A 106 6.08 4.92 -7.97
C PHE A 106 7.53 4.98 -8.46
N SER A 107 8.09 3.86 -8.90
CA SER A 107 9.49 3.80 -9.35
C SER A 107 9.78 4.65 -10.57
N ASN A 108 8.81 4.88 -11.45
CA ASN A 108 8.90 5.77 -12.61
C ASN A 108 8.49 7.23 -12.31
N GLY A 109 8.41 7.61 -11.02
CA GLY A 109 8.14 8.98 -10.59
C GLY A 109 6.77 9.51 -11.07
N ILE A 110 6.78 10.68 -11.71
CA ILE A 110 5.57 11.40 -12.16
C ILE A 110 4.94 10.80 -13.43
N THR A 111 5.54 9.76 -14.00
CA THR A 111 5.02 9.10 -15.20
C THR A 111 3.71 8.36 -14.91
N THR A 112 3.52 7.88 -13.67
CA THR A 112 2.27 7.25 -13.25
C THR A 112 1.20 8.33 -13.05
N GLN A 113 0.17 8.30 -13.89
CA GLN A 113 -0.90 9.30 -13.91
C GLN A 113 -2.30 8.72 -13.70
N ALA A 114 -2.44 7.39 -13.66
CA ALA A 114 -3.71 6.71 -13.44
C ALA A 114 -3.52 5.43 -12.63
N ILE A 115 -4.57 4.97 -11.95
CA ILE A 115 -4.67 3.61 -11.42
C ILE A 115 -5.53 2.79 -12.39
N ARG A 116 -5.09 1.58 -12.74
CA ARG A 116 -5.82 0.68 -13.65
C ARG A 116 -6.18 -0.61 -12.95
N PHE A 117 -7.46 -0.98 -13.00
CA PHE A 117 -7.93 -2.29 -12.59
C PHE A 117 -7.77 -3.29 -13.73
N SER A 118 -7.16 -4.44 -13.46
CA SER A 118 -7.06 -5.53 -14.45
C SER A 118 -8.27 -6.45 -14.47
N ASP A 119 -9.17 -6.35 -13.49
CA ASP A 119 -10.35 -7.20 -13.31
C ASP A 119 -11.65 -6.38 -13.20
N SER A 120 -12.79 -7.07 -13.30
CA SER A 120 -14.13 -6.45 -13.38
C SER A 120 -14.96 -6.59 -12.11
N ASN A 121 -14.36 -7.12 -11.04
CA ASN A 121 -15.03 -7.33 -9.76
C ASN A 121 -15.38 -6.00 -9.07
N SER A 122 -16.39 -5.99 -8.21
CA SER A 122 -16.66 -4.83 -7.35
C SER A 122 -15.68 -4.78 -6.16
N LEU A 123 -15.45 -3.59 -5.60
CA LEU A 123 -14.66 -3.41 -4.38
C LEU A 123 -15.54 -3.58 -3.13
N THR A 124 -14.94 -4.10 -2.08
CA THR A 124 -15.53 -4.02 -0.72
C THR A 124 -15.33 -2.63 -0.12
N ASP A 125 -15.96 -2.34 1.01
CA ASP A 125 -15.75 -1.07 1.75
C ASP A 125 -14.27 -0.88 2.17
N SER A 126 -13.60 -2.00 2.51
CA SER A 126 -12.15 -2.02 2.76
C SER A 126 -11.38 -1.66 1.49
N GLY A 127 -11.76 -2.24 0.35
CA GLY A 127 -11.18 -1.93 -0.96
C GLY A 127 -11.33 -0.46 -1.34
N LEU A 128 -12.52 0.12 -1.12
CA LEU A 128 -12.79 1.54 -1.37
C LEU A 128 -11.96 2.45 -0.46
N SER A 129 -11.84 2.10 0.83
CA SER A 129 -11.00 2.85 1.79
C SER A 129 -9.52 2.81 1.40
N ASN A 130 -9.04 1.64 0.96
CA ASN A 130 -7.68 1.48 0.46
C ASN A 130 -7.44 2.24 -0.85
N LEU A 131 -8.42 2.26 -1.76
CA LEU A 131 -8.35 3.06 -2.99
C LEU A 131 -8.27 4.56 -2.67
N ASN A 132 -9.08 5.04 -1.73
CA ASN A 132 -9.09 6.43 -1.31
C ASN A 132 -7.74 6.86 -0.72
N VAL A 133 -7.13 6.02 0.12
CA VAL A 133 -5.78 6.29 0.64
C VAL A 133 -4.73 6.24 -0.46
N LEU A 134 -4.81 5.26 -1.37
CA LEU A 134 -3.90 5.14 -2.50
C LEU A 134 -3.91 6.41 -3.37
N THR A 135 -5.10 6.83 -3.81
CA THR A 135 -5.30 8.00 -4.67
C THR A 135 -4.90 9.29 -3.96
N SER A 136 -5.29 9.47 -2.69
CA SER A 136 -4.95 10.65 -1.89
C SER A 136 -3.43 10.80 -1.67
N LEU A 137 -2.75 9.73 -1.27
CA LEU A 137 -1.32 9.78 -0.95
C LEU A 137 -0.41 9.75 -2.19
N SER A 138 -0.88 9.18 -3.30
CA SER A 138 -0.16 9.22 -4.59
C SER A 138 -0.51 10.45 -5.44
N LYS A 139 -1.57 11.17 -5.08
CA LYS A 139 -2.13 12.32 -5.83
C LYS A 139 -2.61 11.96 -7.24
N ILE A 140 -3.02 10.72 -7.44
CA ILE A 140 -3.62 10.23 -8.69
C ILE A 140 -5.13 10.28 -8.54
N THR A 141 -5.82 10.94 -9.47
CA THR A 141 -7.28 11.06 -9.48
C THR A 141 -7.97 10.23 -10.57
N LYS A 142 -7.20 9.80 -11.58
CA LYS A 142 -7.71 9.04 -12.72
C LYS A 142 -7.75 7.55 -12.43
N ILE A 143 -8.90 6.94 -12.67
CA ILE A 143 -9.11 5.50 -12.55
C ILE A 143 -9.45 4.92 -13.92
N GLN A 144 -8.89 3.76 -14.23
CA GLN A 144 -9.15 3.02 -15.45
C GLN A 144 -9.74 1.66 -15.09
N VAL A 145 -10.89 1.33 -15.66
CA VAL A 145 -11.58 0.06 -15.44
C VAL A 145 -11.76 -0.68 -16.77
N PRO A 146 -11.84 -2.03 -16.77
CA PRO A 146 -12.16 -2.78 -17.97
C PRO A 146 -13.54 -2.44 -18.49
N ARG A 147 -13.74 -2.44 -19.82
CA ARG A 147 -15.03 -2.13 -20.47
C ARG A 147 -16.21 -2.97 -19.97
N ASN A 148 -15.96 -4.22 -19.59
CA ASN A 148 -16.97 -5.15 -19.07
C ASN A 148 -17.25 -4.97 -17.57
N ALA A 149 -16.55 -4.07 -16.88
CA ALA A 149 -16.64 -3.86 -15.42
C ALA A 149 -17.76 -2.89 -15.02
N HIS A 150 -18.99 -3.12 -15.49
CA HIS A 150 -20.11 -2.19 -15.31
C HIS A 150 -20.41 -1.86 -13.83
N GLN A 151 -20.33 -2.87 -12.94
CA GLN A 151 -20.58 -2.69 -11.51
C GLN A 151 -19.49 -1.86 -10.84
N LEU A 152 -18.22 -2.20 -11.09
CA LEU A 152 -17.07 -1.46 -10.56
C LEU A 152 -17.07 -0.01 -11.06
N ARG A 153 -17.39 0.20 -12.34
CA ARG A 153 -17.52 1.53 -12.94
C ARG A 153 -18.56 2.36 -12.19
N SER A 154 -19.79 1.85 -12.08
CA SER A 154 -20.88 2.52 -11.36
C SER A 154 -20.52 2.84 -9.90
N GLN A 155 -19.80 1.94 -9.23
CA GLN A 155 -19.31 2.14 -7.86
C GLN A 155 -18.32 3.31 -7.74
N LEU A 156 -17.49 3.54 -8.75
CA LEU A 156 -16.37 4.49 -8.70
C LEU A 156 -16.67 5.85 -9.35
N GLU A 157 -17.59 5.92 -10.30
CA GLU A 157 -17.90 7.14 -11.07
C GLU A 157 -18.33 8.34 -10.23
N ASN A 158 -18.90 8.10 -9.04
CA ASN A 158 -19.30 9.19 -8.14
C ASN A 158 -18.13 9.85 -7.40
N LEU A 159 -16.99 9.17 -7.32
CA LEU A 159 -15.84 9.58 -6.48
C LEU A 159 -14.58 9.90 -7.28
N TYR A 160 -14.48 9.38 -8.51
CA TYR A 160 -13.25 9.42 -9.30
C TYR A 160 -13.51 9.77 -10.76
N ASP A 161 -12.47 10.25 -11.45
CA ASP A 161 -12.46 10.39 -12.91
C ASP A 161 -12.21 9.00 -13.53
N VAL A 162 -13.29 8.31 -13.89
CA VAL A 162 -13.26 6.93 -14.39
C VAL A 162 -13.26 6.92 -15.92
N SER A 163 -12.29 6.22 -16.50
CA SER A 163 -12.21 5.92 -17.92
C SER A 163 -12.19 4.42 -18.15
N GLU A 164 -12.64 3.99 -19.32
CA GLU A 164 -12.60 2.58 -19.69
C GLU A 164 -11.31 2.26 -20.47
N HIS A 165 -10.87 1.02 -20.37
CA HIS A 165 -9.89 0.47 -21.31
C HIS A 165 -10.39 -0.84 -21.89
N ASP A 166 -9.89 -1.16 -23.09
CA ASP A 166 -10.02 -2.49 -23.65
C ASP A 166 -9.24 -3.43 -22.71
N GLY A 167 -9.98 -4.25 -21.96
CA GLY A 167 -9.39 -5.28 -21.12
C GLY A 167 -8.65 -6.28 -22.01
N THR A 168 -7.65 -6.97 -21.46
CA THR A 168 -7.25 -8.25 -22.04
C THR A 168 -8.47 -9.16 -21.97
N GLU A 169 -9.04 -9.55 -23.10
CA GLU A 169 -9.99 -10.66 -23.13
C GLU A 169 -9.28 -11.85 -22.48
N ASP A 170 -9.72 -12.27 -21.31
CA ASP A 170 -9.34 -13.57 -20.77
C ASP A 170 -9.98 -14.61 -21.69
N ILE A 171 -9.25 -14.97 -22.75
CA ILE A 171 -9.64 -16.06 -23.65
C ILE A 171 -9.44 -17.36 -22.85
N SER A 172 -10.49 -17.77 -22.13
CA SER A 172 -10.57 -19.09 -21.54
C SER A 172 -10.82 -20.10 -22.67
N TYR A 173 -9.80 -20.85 -23.05
CA TYR A 173 -9.98 -22.07 -23.82
C TYR A 173 -10.61 -23.12 -22.91
N ASN A 174 -11.87 -23.48 -23.17
CA ASN A 174 -12.51 -24.68 -22.64
C ASN A 174 -11.95 -25.94 -23.31
#